data_AF-A0A813EJ72-F1
#
_entry.id   AF-A0A813EJ72-F1
#
_cell.length_a   1.000
_cell.length_b   1.000
_cell.length_c   1.000
_cell.angle_alpha   90.00
_cell.angle_beta   90.00
_cell.angle_gamma   90.00
#
_symmetry.space_group_name_H-M   'P 1'
#
loop_
_entity.id
_entity.type
_entity.pdbx_description
1 polymer ?
#
loop_
_entity_poly.entity_id
_entity_poly.type
_entity_poly.pdbx_seq_one_letter_code
_entity_poly.pdbx_strand_id
1 'polypeptide(L)'
;MYAGMDFASRTLAANGWERSPAREGLAGFASGLPEAAVTTPFQVIKVRMQQRGPGGSVLYRNDFECLLQVCRQEGLMVLTKGFPATVARNCVWNSVYFGTIAALDTHDKVEGMVRIL
;
A
#
# COMPACT_ATOMS: atom_id res chain seq x y z
N MET A 1 -4.43 3.49 0.54
CA MET A 1 -3.62 4.71 0.36
C MET A 1 -4.28 5.98 0.89
N TYR A 2 -5.04 6.75 0.09
CA TYR A 2 -5.43 8.13 0.43
C TYR A 2 -6.24 8.30 1.72
N ALA A 3 -7.23 7.44 1.97
CA ALA A 3 -8.00 7.52 3.22
C ALA A 3 -7.13 7.27 4.47
N GLY A 4 -6.18 6.33 4.39
CA GLY A 4 -5.24 6.05 5.46
C GLY A 4 -4.25 7.20 5.67
N MET A 5 -3.82 7.83 4.58
CA MET A 5 -2.98 9.02 4.65
C MET A 5 -3.73 10.21 5.25
N ASP A 6 -4.95 10.50 4.80
CA ASP A 6 -5.76 11.61 5.31
C ASP A 6 -5.99 11.46 6.83
N PHE A 7 -6.31 10.26 7.29
CA PHE A 7 -6.41 9.97 8.73
C PHE A 7 -5.08 10.21 9.47
N ALA A 8 -3.96 9.69 8.94
CA ALA A 8 -2.65 9.83 9.57
C ALA A 8 -2.18 11.30 9.59
N SER A 9 -2.34 12.03 8.50
CA SER A 9 -1.97 13.45 8.38
C SER A 9 -2.84 14.33 9.27
N ARG A 10 -4.14 14.05 9.42
CA ARG A 10 -5.01 14.74 10.40
C ARG A 10 -4.56 14.49 11.84
N THR A 11 -4.20 13.24 12.16
CA THR A 11 -3.73 12.87 13.49
C THR A 11 -2.41 13.57 13.81
N LEU A 12 -1.45 13.59 12.89
CA LEU A 12 -0.17 14.28 13.08
C LEU A 12 -0.36 15.80 13.18
N ALA A 13 -1.25 16.39 12.38
CA ALA A 13 -1.59 17.80 12.48
C ALA A 13 -2.22 18.16 13.84
N ALA A 14 -3.10 17.31 14.38
CA ALA A 14 -3.69 17.50 15.69
C ALA A 14 -2.65 17.43 16.83
N ASN A 15 -1.53 16.73 16.62
CA ASN A 15 -0.40 16.67 17.54
C ASN A 15 0.62 17.81 17.32
N GLY A 16 0.28 18.84 16.54
CA GLY A 16 1.13 20.01 16.31
C GLY A 16 2.27 19.80 15.31
N TRP A 17 2.27 18.71 14.53
CA TRP A 17 3.29 18.49 13.51
C TRP A 17 3.03 19.36 12.28
N GLU A 18 3.94 20.31 12.04
CA GLU A 18 3.93 21.16 10.85
C GLU A 18 4.13 20.35 9.57
N ARG A 19 3.59 20.87 8.47
CA ARG A 19 3.67 20.23 7.16
C ARG A 19 5.11 20.24 6.66
N SER A 20 5.80 19.11 6.84
CA SER A 20 7.16 18.86 6.38
C SER A 20 7.23 17.56 5.57
N PRO A 21 8.23 17.39 4.68
CA PRO A 21 8.41 16.15 3.93
C PRO A 21 8.53 14.91 4.83
N ALA A 22 9.18 15.06 6.00
CA ALA A 22 9.28 14.00 6.99
C ALA A 22 7.92 13.59 7.57
N ARG A 23 7.04 14.56 7.88
CA ARG A 23 5.69 14.29 8.37
C ARG A 23 4.85 13.54 7.34
N GLU A 24 4.87 13.99 6.08
CA GLU A 24 4.11 13.35 5.00
C GLU A 24 4.63 11.94 4.69
N GLY A 25 5.95 11.73 4.80
CA GLY A 25 6.56 10.41 4.73
C GLY A 25 6.06 9.47 5.84
N LEU A 26 6.04 9.93 7.09
CA LEU A 26 5.53 9.16 8.23
C LEU A 26 4.02 8.86 8.11
N ALA A 27 3.23 9.84 7.67
CA ALA A 27 1.81 9.63 7.38
C ALA A 27 1.61 8.60 6.25
N GLY A 28 2.44 8.69 5.20
CA GLY A 28 2.50 7.72 4.11
C GLY A 28 2.82 6.32 4.61
N PHE A 29 3.82 6.18 5.49
CA PHE A 29 4.18 4.90 6.12
C PHE A 29 2.99 4.29 6.87
N ALA A 30 2.31 5.07 7.72
CA ALA A 30 1.16 4.60 8.48
C ALA A 30 -0.01 4.18 7.57
N SER A 31 -0.19 4.85 6.42
CA SER A 31 -1.24 4.51 5.45
C SER A 31 -1.05 3.13 4.79
N GLY A 32 0.17 2.58 4.79
CA GLY A 32 0.51 1.32 4.14
C GLY A 32 -0.10 0.08 4.83
N LEU A 33 -0.36 0.14 6.13
CA LEU A 33 -0.94 -0.96 6.91
C LEU A 33 -2.38 -1.34 6.47
N PRO A 34 -3.37 -0.42 6.50
CA PRO A 34 -4.73 -0.75 6.06
C PRO A 34 -4.78 -1.10 4.57
N GLU A 35 -3.88 -0.53 3.77
CA GLU A 35 -3.74 -0.89 2.36
C GLU A 35 -3.24 -2.33 2.17
N ALA A 36 -2.24 -2.74 2.94
CA ALA A 36 -1.76 -4.12 2.91
C ALA A 36 -2.83 -5.11 3.35
N ALA A 37 -3.63 -4.78 4.37
CA ALA A 37 -4.71 -5.65 4.85
C ALA A 37 -5.73 -5.98 3.76
N VAL A 38 -6.06 -4.99 2.93
CA VAL A 38 -6.95 -5.20 1.78
C VAL A 38 -6.20 -5.89 0.64
N THR A 39 -4.96 -5.51 0.36
CA THR A 39 -4.22 -5.96 -0.83
C THR A 39 -3.69 -7.39 -0.74
N THR A 40 -3.24 -7.83 0.43
CA THR A 40 -2.67 -9.17 0.64
C THR A 40 -3.58 -10.32 0.17
N PRO A 41 -4.88 -10.39 0.54
CA PRO A 41 -5.74 -11.48 0.06
C PRO A 41 -5.85 -11.50 -1.47
N PHE A 42 -5.95 -10.34 -2.13
CA PHE A 42 -5.99 -10.27 -3.60
C PHE A 42 -4.67 -10.73 -4.23
N GLN A 43 -3.52 -10.40 -3.63
CA GLN A 43 -2.22 -10.85 -4.11
C GLN A 43 -2.09 -12.36 -4.04
N VAL A 44 -2.51 -12.98 -2.93
CA VAL A 44 -2.49 -14.44 -2.77
C VAL A 44 -3.32 -15.12 -3.86
N ILE A 45 -4.55 -14.64 -4.10
CA ILE A 45 -5.44 -15.19 -5.14
C ILE A 45 -4.80 -15.05 -6.52
N LYS A 46 -4.26 -13.87 -6.85
CA LYS A 46 -3.60 -13.65 -8.14
C LYS A 46 -2.40 -14.55 -8.36
N VAL A 47 -1.56 -14.74 -7.35
CA VAL A 47 -0.40 -15.65 -7.45
C VAL A 47 -0.88 -17.08 -7.70
N ARG A 48 -1.94 -17.54 -7.03
CA ARG A 48 -2.52 -18.88 -7.25
C ARG A 48 -3.14 -19.02 -8.64
N MET A 49 -3.84 -18.01 -9.13
CA MET A 49 -4.40 -17.98 -10.49
C MET A 49 -3.33 -18.07 -11.57
N GLN A 50 -2.14 -17.49 -11.33
CA GLN A 50 -1.01 -17.51 -12.25
C GLN A 50 -0.21 -18.82 -12.21
N GLN A 51 -0.40 -19.65 -11.18
CA GLN A 51 0.24 -20.96 -11.11
C GLN A 51 -0.34 -21.89 -12.18
N ARG A 52 0.55 -22.55 -12.93
CA ARG A 52 0.18 -23.56 -13.91
C ARG A 52 0.36 -24.96 -13.33
N GLY A 53 -0.56 -25.85 -13.66
CA GLY A 53 -0.48 -27.27 -13.33
C GLY A 53 0.49 -28.01 -14.25
N PRO A 54 0.68 -29.32 -14.01
CA PRO A 54 1.46 -30.19 -14.88
C PRO A 54 0.98 -30.08 -16.34
N GLY A 55 1.92 -30.02 -17.28
CA GLY A 55 1.62 -29.81 -18.70
C GLY A 55 1.14 -28.41 -19.06
N GLY A 56 1.25 -27.42 -18.17
CA GLY A 56 0.87 -26.02 -18.43
C GLY A 56 -0.63 -25.74 -18.30
N SER A 57 -1.39 -26.70 -17.75
CA SER A 57 -2.84 -26.61 -17.53
C SER A 57 -3.18 -25.46 -16.59
N VAL A 58 -4.28 -24.77 -16.90
CA VAL A 58 -4.83 -23.70 -16.05
C VAL A 58 -5.55 -24.36 -14.88
N LEU A 59 -5.15 -24.03 -13.64
CA LEU A 59 -5.69 -24.65 -12.42
C LEU A 59 -7.04 -24.08 -11.99
N TYR A 60 -7.34 -22.84 -12.37
CA TYR A 60 -8.52 -22.10 -11.95
C TYR A 60 -9.08 -21.28 -13.11
N ARG A 61 -10.39 -21.31 -13.35
CA ARG A 61 -11.01 -20.59 -14.48
C ARG A 61 -11.21 -19.11 -14.19
N ASN A 62 -11.47 -18.77 -12.93
CA ASN A 62 -11.78 -17.42 -12.47
C ASN A 62 -11.37 -17.21 -11.00
N ASP A 63 -11.16 -15.94 -10.63
CA ASP A 63 -10.67 -15.56 -9.29
C ASP A 63 -11.59 -16.04 -8.16
N PHE A 64 -12.91 -16.08 -8.40
CA PHE A 64 -13.89 -16.54 -7.42
C PHE A 64 -13.85 -18.04 -7.17
N GLU A 65 -13.63 -18.86 -8.21
CA GLU A 65 -13.44 -20.30 -8.06
C GLU A 65 -12.16 -20.59 -7.29
N CYS A 66 -11.07 -19.88 -7.64
CA CYS A 66 -9.81 -19.97 -6.90
C CYS A 66 -10.01 -19.60 -5.42
N LEU A 67 -10.68 -18.49 -5.12
CA LEU A 67 -10.94 -18.06 -3.75
C LEU A 67 -11.73 -19.12 -2.97
N LEU A 68 -12.85 -19.60 -3.53
CA LEU A 68 -13.71 -20.57 -2.87
C LEU A 68 -12.98 -21.89 -2.61
N GLN A 69 -12.24 -22.38 -3.61
CA GLN A 69 -11.50 -23.63 -3.52
C GLN A 69 -10.36 -23.52 -2.48
N VAL A 70 -9.59 -22.43 -2.52
CA VAL A 70 -8.51 -22.17 -1.55
C VAL A 70 -9.06 -22.04 -0.12
N CYS A 71 -10.16 -21.31 0.07
CA CYS A 71 -10.78 -21.17 1.39
C CYS A 71 -11.31 -22.52 1.92
N ARG A 72 -11.85 -23.37 1.04
CA ARG A 72 -12.40 -24.69 1.42
C ARG A 72 -11.31 -25.72 1.70
N GLN A 73 -10.18 -25.68 0.98
CA GLN A 73 -9.10 -26.67 1.09
C GLN A 73 -8.04 -26.29 2.12
N GLU A 74 -7.62 -25.02 2.17
CA GLU A 74 -6.50 -24.55 3.00
C GLU A 74 -6.96 -23.65 4.17
N GLY A 75 -8.21 -23.18 4.13
CA GLY A 75 -8.78 -22.28 5.14
C GLY A 75 -8.50 -20.80 4.88
N LEU A 76 -9.16 -19.93 5.66
CA LEU A 76 -9.10 -18.46 5.49
C LEU A 76 -7.72 -17.86 5.83
N MET A 77 -6.97 -18.48 6.74
CA MET A 77 -5.65 -17.98 7.16
C MET A 77 -4.60 -18.01 6.06
N VAL A 78 -4.82 -18.76 4.97
CA VAL A 78 -3.89 -18.76 3.85
C VAL A 78 -3.88 -17.41 3.11
N LEU A 79 -4.98 -16.64 3.20
CA LEU A 79 -5.11 -15.33 2.55
C LEU A 79 -4.25 -14.25 3.21
N THR A 80 -3.74 -14.48 4.42
CA THR A 80 -2.81 -13.58 5.10
C THR A 80 -1.35 -13.96 4.86
N LYS A 81 -1.07 -15.03 4.09
CA LYS A 81 0.31 -15.41 3.74
C LYS A 81 0.97 -14.27 2.96
N GLY A 82 2.11 -13.82 3.47
CA GLY A 82 2.85 -12.69 2.89
C GLY A 82 2.46 -11.32 3.44
N PHE A 83 1.52 -11.24 4.40
CA PHE A 83 1.09 -9.97 4.99
C PHE A 83 2.26 -9.08 5.49
N PRO A 84 3.26 -9.59 6.25
CA PRO A 84 4.38 -8.75 6.68
C PRO A 84 5.20 -8.18 5.51
N ALA A 85 5.37 -8.96 4.44
CA ALA A 85 6.08 -8.51 3.24
C ALA A 85 5.28 -7.46 2.47
N THR A 86 3.96 -7.64 2.33
CA THR A 86 3.08 -6.64 1.71
C THR A 86 3.05 -5.35 2.53
N VAL A 87 3.00 -5.43 3.86
CA VAL A 87 3.07 -4.27 4.77
C VAL A 87 4.38 -3.53 4.54
N ALA A 88 5.53 -4.22 4.64
CA ALA A 88 6.83 -3.59 4.45
C ALA A 88 6.92 -2.87 3.09
N ARG A 89 6.49 -3.54 2.01
CA ARG A 89 6.44 -2.98 0.67
C ARG A 89 5.58 -1.71 0.61
N ASN A 90 4.34 -1.79 1.10
CA ASN A 90 3.36 -0.71 0.99
C ASN A 90 3.75 0.49 1.85
N CYS A 91 4.21 0.25 3.09
CA CYS A 91 4.62 1.32 3.98
C CYS A 91 5.85 2.07 3.42
N VAL A 92 6.86 1.35 2.91
CA VAL A 92 8.03 1.98 2.29
C VAL A 92 7.63 2.73 1.02
N TRP A 93 6.85 2.10 0.13
CA TRP A 93 6.38 2.72 -1.10
C TRP A 93 5.59 4.01 -0.83
N ASN A 94 4.61 3.97 0.07
CA ASN A 94 3.78 5.12 0.39
C ASN A 94 4.58 6.22 1.11
N SER A 95 5.51 5.85 1.99
CA SER A 95 6.40 6.81 2.66
C SER A 95 7.25 7.58 1.66
N VAL A 96 7.87 6.88 0.72
CA VAL A 96 8.71 7.51 -0.31
C VAL A 96 7.85 8.36 -1.24
N TYR A 97 6.71 7.85 -1.68
CA TYR A 97 5.80 8.57 -2.57
C TYR A 97 5.34 9.91 -1.98
N PHE A 98 4.76 9.89 -0.77
CA PHE A 98 4.24 11.11 -0.15
C PHE A 98 5.34 12.04 0.36
N GLY A 99 6.44 11.49 0.87
CA GLY A 99 7.61 12.28 1.26
C GLY A 99 8.23 13.02 0.06
N THR A 100 8.33 12.34 -1.09
CA THR A 100 8.88 12.94 -2.32
C THR A 100 7.97 14.05 -2.85
N ILE A 101 6.65 13.83 -2.91
CA ILE A 101 5.69 14.87 -3.31
C ILE A 101 5.83 16.11 -2.43
N ALA A 102 5.89 15.92 -1.11
CA ALA A 102 6.04 17.04 -0.18
C ALA A 102 7.39 17.77 -0.32
N ALA A 103 8.46 17.05 -0.64
CA ALA A 103 9.77 17.64 -0.91
C ALA A 103 9.76 18.49 -2.18
N LEU A 104 9.15 17.99 -3.26
CA LEU A 104 8.99 18.72 -4.52
C LEU A 104 8.11 19.96 -4.35
N ASP A 105 6.98 19.82 -3.66
CA ASP A 105 6.08 20.95 -3.33
C ASP A 105 6.81 22.05 -2.54
N THR A 106 7.80 21.68 -1.72
CA THR A 106 8.61 22.63 -0.96
C THR A 106 9.60 23.34 -1.88
N HIS A 107 10.25 22.60 -2.78
CA HIS A 107 11.20 23.16 -3.74
C HIS A 107 10.55 24.15 -4.70
N ASP A 108 9.39 23.79 -5.27
CA ASP A 108 8.66 24.65 -6.21
C ASP A 108 8.17 25.95 -5.57
N LYS A 109 7.77 25.90 -4.28
CA LYS A 109 7.41 27.12 -3.53
C LYS A 109 8.60 28.05 -3.33
N VAL A 110 9.78 27.50 -3.04
CA VAL A 110 11.00 28.28 -2.85
C VAL A 110 11.44 28.93 -4.16
N GLU A 111 11.47 28.18 -5.26
CA GLU A 111 11.78 28.74 -6.58
C GLU A 111 10.77 29.80 -7.02
N GLY A 112 9.48 29.57 -6.75
CA GLY A 112 8.42 30.53 -6.98
C GLY A 112 8.67 31.84 -6.23
N MET A 113 9.02 31.79 -4.95
CA MET A 113 9.34 32.97 -4.13
C MET A 113 10.57 33.74 -4.61
N VAL A 114 11.59 33.04 -5.11
CA VAL A 114 12.80 33.68 -5.66
C VAL A 114 12.50 34.42 -6.96
N ARG A 115 11.56 33.93 -7.80
CA ARG A 115 11.21 34.58 -9.07
C ARG A 115 10.39 35.87 -8.93
N ILE A 116 9.80 36.12 -7.77
CA ILE A 116 8.99 37.32 -7.48
C ILE A 116 9.78 38.44 -6.78
N LEU A 117 11.04 38.17 -6.42
CA LEU A 117 11.99 39.12 -5.83
C LEU A 117 12.97 39.62 -6.90
#